data_AF-A0A6H5FTZ7-F1
#
_entry.id   AF-A0A6H5FTZ7-F1
#
_cell.length_a   1.000
_cell.length_b   1.000
_cell.length_c   1.000
_cell.angle_alpha   90.00
_cell.angle_beta   90.00
_cell.angle_gamma   90.00
#
_symmetry.space_group_name_H-M   'P 1'
#
loop_
_entity.id
_entity.type
_entity.pdbx_description
1 polymer ?
#
loop_
_entity_poly.entity_id
_entity_poly.type
_entity_poly.pdbx_seq_one_letter_code
_entity_poly.pdbx_strand_id
1 'polypeptide(L)'
;GPFVAAFASTNLGDVSPNTAGPRCVPSGAPCDEAMSTCKDKNDACIAFGPGSDMFESTKIIATKIFEKAWVTTFEILLDYVEQ
;
A
#
# COMPACT_ATOMS: atom_id res chain seq x y z
N GLY A 1 20.84 19.96 -13.99
CA GLY A 1 21.33 18.76 -13.27
C GLY A 1 20.55 17.54 -13.74
N PRO A 2 20.89 16.33 -13.30
CA PRO A 2 20.12 15.12 -13.59
C PRO A 2 18.75 15.14 -12.89
N PHE A 3 17.80 14.34 -13.38
CA PHE A 3 16.48 14.17 -12.75
C PHE A 3 16.61 13.52 -11.36
N VAL A 4 15.86 14.03 -10.38
CA VAL A 4 15.78 13.50 -9.02
C VAL A 4 14.31 13.43 -8.62
N ALA A 5 13.88 12.30 -8.07
CA ALA A 5 12.55 12.11 -7.52
C ALA A 5 12.64 11.48 -6.12
N ALA A 6 11.74 11.89 -5.23
CA ALA A 6 11.66 11.39 -3.86
C ALA A 6 10.20 11.23 -3.44
N PHE A 7 9.91 10.17 -2.69
CA PHE A 7 8.63 9.97 -2.01
C PHE A 7 8.85 10.13 -0.51
N ALA A 8 8.27 11.16 0.08
CA ALA A 8 8.39 11.45 1.50
C ALA A 8 7.25 10.82 2.29
N SER A 9 7.57 10.26 3.46
CA SER A 9 6.57 9.73 4.39
C SER A 9 5.73 10.85 5.01
N THR A 10 4.44 10.57 5.24
CA THR A 10 3.50 11.45 5.94
C THR A 10 2.95 10.75 7.20
N ASN A 11 1.63 10.71 7.38
CA ASN A 11 0.93 10.03 8.47
C ASN A 11 0.69 8.55 8.16
N LEU A 12 1.73 7.71 8.28
CA LEU A 12 1.69 6.29 7.90
C LEU A 12 1.51 5.33 9.10
N GLY A 13 1.05 5.81 10.25
CA GLY A 13 1.02 5.03 11.49
C GLY A 13 0.01 3.87 11.50
N ASP A 14 -1.09 4.03 10.76
CA ASP A 14 -2.23 3.11 10.67
C ASP A 14 -2.51 2.66 9.23
N VAL A 15 -1.61 2.97 8.29
CA VAL A 15 -1.78 2.67 6.86
C VAL A 15 -0.90 1.48 6.48
N SER A 16 -1.49 0.49 5.80
CA SER A 16 -0.79 -0.70 5.33
C SER A 16 -0.80 -0.80 3.80
N PRO A 17 0.32 -1.17 3.15
CA PRO A 17 0.35 -1.47 1.71
C PRO A 17 -0.29 -2.84 1.39
N ASN A 18 -0.65 -3.63 2.41
CA ASN A 18 -1.24 -4.95 2.24
C ASN A 18 -2.76 -4.86 2.02
N THR A 19 -3.13 -4.49 0.79
CA THR A 19 -4.51 -4.12 0.42
C THR A 19 -5.50 -5.29 0.27
N ALA A 20 -5.04 -6.55 0.30
CA ALA A 20 -5.95 -7.71 0.26
C ALA A 20 -6.61 -7.98 1.63
N GLY A 21 -6.19 -7.25 2.67
CA GLY A 21 -6.74 -7.33 4.02
C GLY A 21 -6.22 -8.52 4.82
N PRO A 22 -6.55 -8.55 6.13
CA PRO A 22 -6.09 -9.57 7.06
C PRO A 22 -6.82 -10.91 6.92
N ARG A 23 -6.07 -12.00 7.04
CA ARG A 23 -6.55 -13.39 7.04
C ARG A 23 -5.78 -14.21 8.08
N CYS A 24 -6.46 -15.22 8.63
CA CYS A 24 -5.88 -16.20 9.52
C CYS A 24 -5.03 -17.20 8.73
N VAL A 25 -3.82 -17.48 9.20
CA VAL A 25 -2.92 -18.48 8.61
C VAL A 25 -2.82 -19.65 9.58
N PRO A 26 -3.06 -20.90 9.14
CA PRO A 26 -3.19 -21.36 7.75
C PRO A 26 -4.62 -21.43 7.20
N SER A 27 -5.63 -21.16 8.02
CA SER A 27 -7.04 -21.45 7.69
C SER A 27 -7.63 -20.62 6.54
N GLY A 28 -7.06 -19.45 6.24
CA GLY A 28 -7.58 -18.51 5.24
C GLY A 28 -8.88 -17.81 5.65
N ALA A 29 -9.34 -18.01 6.89
CA ALA A 29 -10.53 -17.37 7.41
C ALA A 29 -10.32 -15.85 7.59
N PRO A 30 -11.37 -15.03 7.54
CA PRO A 30 -11.27 -13.63 7.92
C PRO A 30 -10.89 -13.49 9.40
N CYS A 31 -10.07 -12.49 9.71
CA CYS A 31 -9.77 -12.14 11.11
C CYS A 31 -10.92 -11.37 11.76
N ASP A 32 -10.91 -11.31 13.10
CA ASP A 32 -11.60 -10.27 13.86
C ASP A 32 -10.87 -8.93 13.64
N GLU A 33 -11.54 -7.97 13.00
CA GLU A 33 -10.96 -6.68 12.62
C GLU A 33 -10.61 -5.80 13.83
N ALA A 34 -11.44 -5.82 14.87
CA ALA A 34 -11.27 -4.94 16.03
C ALA A 34 -10.10 -5.41 16.93
N MET A 35 -9.91 -6.71 17.03
CA MET A 35 -8.91 -7.32 17.92
C MET A 35 -7.67 -7.80 17.16
N SER A 36 -7.70 -7.86 15.83
CA SER A 36 -6.65 -8.47 15.00
C SER A 36 -6.35 -9.92 15.41
N THR A 37 -7.40 -10.69 15.75
CA THR A 37 -7.26 -12.07 16.22
C THR A 37 -8.01 -13.05 15.32
N CYS A 38 -7.65 -14.33 15.46
CA CYS A 38 -8.29 -15.45 14.79
C CYS A 38 -9.16 -16.23 15.78
N LYS A 39 -10.15 -16.96 15.24
CA LYS A 39 -11.01 -17.84 16.06
C LYS A 39 -10.19 -18.90 16.79
N ASP A 40 -9.24 -19.52 16.08
CA ASP A 40 -8.17 -20.26 16.73
C ASP A 40 -7.12 -19.26 17.20
N LYS A 41 -6.87 -19.21 18.50
CA LYS A 41 -5.90 -18.28 19.09
C LYS A 41 -4.46 -18.64 18.77
N ASN A 42 -4.21 -19.82 18.21
CA ASN A 42 -2.89 -20.23 17.73
C ASN A 42 -2.63 -19.78 16.28
N ASP A 43 -3.67 -19.39 15.53
CA ASP A 43 -3.51 -18.86 14.18
C ASP A 43 -3.02 -17.41 14.22
N ALA A 44 -2.16 -17.06 13.26
CA ALA A 44 -1.71 -15.69 13.08
C ALA A 44 -2.67 -14.94 12.14
N CYS A 45 -3.07 -13.74 12.54
CA CYS A 45 -3.81 -12.82 11.67
C CYS A 45 -2.83 -11.93 10.90
N ILE A 46 -2.76 -12.08 9.57
CA ILE A 46 -1.77 -11.39 8.72
C ILE A 46 -2.46 -10.74 7.53
N ALA A 47 -2.14 -9.48 7.23
CA ALA A 47 -2.60 -8.79 6.03
C ALA A 47 -1.71 -9.08 4.82
N PHE A 48 -2.33 -9.26 3.65
CA PHE A 48 -1.63 -9.63 2.42
C PHE A 48 -1.61 -8.52 1.36
N GLY A 49 -0.52 -8.46 0.60
CA GLY A 49 -0.41 -7.60 -0.57
C GLY A 49 -1.26 -8.09 -1.74
N PRO A 50 -1.42 -7.26 -2.79
CA PRO A 50 -2.23 -7.60 -3.96
C PRO A 50 -1.55 -8.54 -4.97
N GLY A 51 -0.23 -8.78 -4.84
CA GLY A 51 0.53 -9.64 -5.74
C GLY A 51 0.53 -11.11 -5.32
N SER A 52 1.00 -11.97 -6.21
CA SER A 52 1.24 -13.39 -5.94
C SER A 52 2.36 -13.63 -4.91
N ASP A 53 3.28 -12.67 -4.78
CA ASP A 53 4.32 -12.63 -3.76
C ASP A 53 4.57 -11.19 -3.25
N MET A 54 5.54 -11.05 -2.35
CA MET A 54 5.90 -9.74 -1.78
C MET A 54 6.57 -8.80 -2.79
N PHE A 55 7.28 -9.31 -3.79
CA PHE A 55 7.97 -8.50 -4.79
C PHE A 55 6.96 -7.90 -5.78
N GLU A 56 6.03 -8.71 -6.25
CA GLU A 56 4.93 -8.27 -7.11
C GLU A 56 4.01 -7.31 -6.36
N SER A 57 3.68 -7.60 -5.10
CA SER A 57 2.91 -6.68 -4.25
C SER A 57 3.59 -5.32 -4.13
N THR A 58 4.90 -5.31 -3.86
CA THR A 58 5.70 -4.09 -3.77
C THR A 58 5.66 -3.31 -5.09
N LYS A 59 5.84 -4.00 -6.22
CA LYS A 59 5.77 -3.37 -7.56
C LYS A 59 4.39 -2.76 -7.82
N ILE A 60 3.31 -3.50 -7.57
CA ILE A 60 1.94 -3.02 -7.79
C ILE A 60 1.66 -1.75 -6.98
N ILE A 61 1.99 -1.75 -5.68
CA ILE A 61 1.74 -0.60 -4.81
C ILE A 61 2.60 0.59 -5.24
N ALA A 62 3.89 0.38 -5.51
CA ALA A 62 4.80 1.44 -5.94
C ALA A 62 4.40 2.05 -7.30
N THR A 63 3.97 1.23 -8.26
CA THR A 63 3.49 1.71 -9.57
C THR A 63 2.28 2.61 -9.41
N LYS A 64 1.29 2.23 -8.58
CA LYS A 64 0.11 3.06 -8.33
C LYS A 64 0.48 4.42 -7.72
N ILE A 65 1.40 4.44 -6.76
CA ILE A 65 1.89 5.68 -6.13
C ILE A 65 2.60 6.55 -7.17
N PHE A 66 3.47 5.95 -7.99
CA PHE A 66 4.19 6.63 -9.06
C PHE A 66 3.25 7.24 -10.10
N GLU A 67 2.28 6.48 -10.61
CA GLU A 67 1.34 6.95 -11.63
C GLU A 67 0.56 8.16 -11.13
N LYS A 68 0.11 8.14 -9.86
CA LYS A 68 -0.59 9.29 -9.30
C LYS A 68 0.33 10.50 -9.13
N ALA A 69 1.55 10.29 -8.64
CA ALA A 69 2.54 11.37 -8.50
C ALA A 69 2.90 11.99 -9.86
N TRP A 70 3.02 11.18 -10.91
CA TRP A 70 3.32 11.63 -12.25
C TRP A 70 2.24 12.55 -12.81
N VAL A 71 0.97 12.14 -12.74
CA VAL A 71 -0.17 12.93 -13.21
C VAL A 71 -0.26 14.24 -12.44
N THR A 72 -0.21 14.19 -11.10
CA THR A 72 -0.32 15.39 -10.28
C THR A 72 0.85 16.35 -10.47
N THR A 73 2.07 15.84 -10.71
CA THR A 73 3.20 16.71 -11.07
C THR A 73 2.94 17.45 -12.37
N PHE A 74 2.37 16.77 -13.37
CA PHE A 74 2.06 17.39 -14.66
C PHE A 74 0.93 18.44 -14.55
N GLU A 75 -0.11 18.17 -13.76
CA GLU A 75 -1.17 19.14 -13.44
C GLU A 75 -0.60 20.39 -12.77
N ILE A 76 0.21 20.22 -11.72
CA ILE A 76 0.87 21.35 -11.02
C ILE A 76 1.76 22.16 -11.97
N LEU A 77 2.48 21.49 -12.88
CA LEU A 77 3.33 22.17 -13.86
C LEU A 77 2.52 22.97 -14.87
N LEU A 78 1.36 22.47 -15.31
CA LEU A 78 0.46 23.21 -16.20
C LEU A 78 -0.12 24.44 -15.50
N ASP A 79 -0.59 24.28 -14.25
CA ASP A 79 -1.11 25.40 -13.44
C ASP A 79 -0.05 26.49 -13.21
N TYR A 80 1.24 26.12 -13.14
CA TYR A 80 2.35 27.06 -13.00
C TYR A 80 2.66 27.81 -14.30
N VAL A 81 2.45 27.20 -15.48
CA VAL A 81 2.73 27.82 -16.78
C VAL A 81 1.61 28.79 -17.19
N GLU A 82 0.38 28.58 -16.71
CA GLU A 82 -0.76 29.46 -16.99
C GLU A 82 -0.84 30.70 -16.07
N GLN A 83 0.09 30.84 -15.13
CA GLN A 83 0.16 31.95 -14.16
C GLN A 83 1.15 33.03 -14.61
#